data_AF-A0A7V3ST45-F1
#
_entry.id   AF-A0A7V3ST45-F1
#
_cell.length_a   1.000
_cell.length_b   1.000
_cell.length_c   1.000
_cell.angle_alpha   90.00
_cell.angle_beta   90.00
_cell.angle_gamma   90.00
#
_symmetry.space_group_name_H-M   'P 1'
#
loop_
_entity.id
_entity.type
_entity.pdbx_description
1 polymer ?
#
loop_
_entity_poly.entity_id
_entity_poly.type
_entity_poly.pdbx_seq_one_letter_code
_entity_poly.pdbx_strand_id
1 'polypeptide(L)'
;MFLQCTVEVDEKKLLEKVKIFKSGGTYVGIIPSFSKPDVNYTVVFDLASSHISCTCPHFVYRQKPCKHIGLFIKAMKEKGFT
;
A
#
# COMPACT_ATOMS: atom_id res chain seq x y z
N MET A 1 31.27 -12.33 -2.94
CA MET A 1 30.64 -11.34 -3.84
C MET A 1 29.21 -11.13 -3.36
N PHE A 2 29.01 -10.19 -2.43
CA PHE A 2 27.67 -9.88 -1.90
C PHE A 2 27.05 -8.83 -2.83
N LEU A 3 26.08 -9.22 -3.66
CA LEU A 3 25.17 -8.24 -4.26
C LEU A 3 24.33 -7.65 -3.12
N GLN A 4 24.84 -6.60 -2.48
CA GLN A 4 23.98 -5.65 -1.78
C GLN A 4 23.08 -5.04 -2.85
N CYS A 5 21.82 -5.47 -2.92
CA CYS A 5 20.78 -4.68 -3.56
C CYS A 5 20.55 -3.43 -2.69
N THR A 6 21.45 -2.44 -2.83
CA THR A 6 21.22 -1.04 -2.47
C THR A 6 20.22 -0.47 -3.46
N VAL A 7 18.98 -0.97 -3.41
CA VAL A 7 17.87 -0.14 -3.89
C VAL A 7 17.58 0.76 -2.71
N GLU A 8 18.15 1.96 -2.73
CA GLU A 8 17.60 3.08 -1.98
C GLU A 8 16.16 3.22 -2.45
N VAL A 9 15.26 2.53 -1.75
CA VAL A 9 13.84 2.55 -2.08
C VAL A 9 13.36 3.92 -1.68
N ASP A 10 13.43 4.85 -2.63
CA ASP A 10 13.00 6.21 -2.41
C ASP A 10 11.49 6.17 -2.10
N GLU A 11 11.16 6.22 -0.82
CA GLU A 11 9.81 6.05 -0.30
C GLU A 11 8.85 7.07 -0.93
N LYS A 12 9.36 8.26 -1.28
CA LYS A 12 8.60 9.28 -2.02
C LYS A 12 8.23 8.81 -3.41
N LYS A 13 9.18 8.24 -4.16
CA LYS A 13 8.92 7.70 -5.51
C LYS A 13 7.92 6.55 -5.49
N LEU A 14 7.84 5.81 -4.37
CA LEU A 14 6.79 4.80 -4.18
C LEU A 14 5.42 5.44 -3.92
N LEU A 15 5.35 6.45 -3.07
CA LEU A 15 4.10 7.17 -2.77
C LEU A 15 3.50 7.81 -4.03
N GLU A 16 4.34 8.31 -4.95
CA GLU A 16 3.89 8.80 -6.25
C GLU A 16 3.25 7.70 -7.12
N LYS A 17 3.75 6.47 -7.03
CA LYS A 17 3.20 5.31 -7.75
C LYS A 17 1.94 4.74 -7.11
N VAL A 18 1.65 5.08 -5.86
CA VAL A 18 0.44 4.64 -5.16
C VAL A 18 -0.78 5.35 -5.76
N LYS A 19 -1.67 4.56 -6.37
CA LYS A 19 -2.93 5.05 -6.92
C LYS A 19 -4.03 4.85 -5.90
N ILE A 20 -4.71 5.92 -5.51
CA ILE A 20 -5.83 5.89 -4.57
C ILE A 20 -7.04 6.45 -5.29
N PHE A 21 -8.15 5.74 -5.20
CA PHE A 21 -9.42 6.19 -5.71
C PHE A 21 -10.54 5.82 -4.74
N LYS A 22 -11.61 6.60 -4.76
CA LYS A 22 -12.81 6.35 -3.98
C LYS A 22 -13.81 5.60 -4.84
N SER A 23 -14.34 4.50 -4.33
CA SER A 23 -15.43 3.76 -4.95
C SER A 23 -16.56 3.64 -3.91
N GLY A 24 -17.57 4.51 -4.04
CA GLY A 24 -18.66 4.60 -3.06
C GLY A 24 -18.16 4.97 -1.65
N GLY A 25 -18.52 4.16 -0.66
CA GLY A 25 -18.12 4.30 0.75
C GLY A 25 -16.74 3.72 1.07
N THR A 26 -15.96 3.33 0.07
CA THR A 26 -14.71 2.60 0.26
C THR A 26 -13.57 3.29 -0.50
N TYR A 27 -12.41 3.43 0.13
CA TYR A 27 -11.16 3.84 -0.52
C TYR A 27 -10.36 2.63 -0.96
N VAL A 28 -9.88 2.66 -2.19
CA VAL A 28 -9.08 1.59 -2.78
C VAL A 28 -7.73 2.15 -3.20
N GLY A 29 -6.66 1.55 -2.68
CA GLY A 29 -5.27 1.88 -2.96
C GLY A 29 -4.56 0.75 -3.68
N ILE A 30 -3.92 1.04 -4.80
CA ILE A 30 -3.05 0.10 -5.52
C ILE A 30 -1.60 0.46 -5.18
N ILE A 31 -0.90 -0.45 -4.52
CA ILE A 31 0.48 -0.28 -4.06
C ILE A 31 1.39 -1.31 -4.76
N PRO A 32 2.41 -0.86 -5.51
CA PRO A 32 3.35 -1.77 -6.15
C PRO A 32 4.25 -2.48 -5.13
N SER A 33 4.62 -3.72 -5.40
CA SER A 33 5.53 -4.51 -4.58
C SER A 33 6.97 -4.11 -4.84
N PHE A 34 7.71 -3.85 -3.76
CA PHE A 34 9.15 -3.61 -3.85
C PHE A 34 9.94 -4.84 -4.27
N SER A 35 9.65 -5.99 -3.66
CA SER A 35 10.41 -7.23 -3.87
C SER A 35 10.06 -7.94 -5.18
N LYS A 36 8.95 -7.57 -5.81
CA LYS A 36 8.47 -8.15 -7.06
C LYS A 36 7.98 -7.02 -7.98
N PRO A 37 8.85 -6.48 -8.85
CA PRO A 37 8.37 -5.56 -9.89
C PRO A 37 7.21 -6.22 -10.65
N ASP A 38 6.25 -5.42 -11.11
CA ASP A 38 5.00 -5.83 -11.77
C ASP A 38 3.91 -6.44 -10.87
N VAL A 39 4.20 -6.76 -9.60
CA VAL A 39 3.15 -7.17 -8.66
C VAL A 39 2.57 -5.95 -7.97
N ASN A 40 1.25 -5.78 -8.06
CA ASN A 40 0.52 -4.75 -7.32
C ASN A 40 -0.35 -5.40 -6.25
N TYR A 41 -0.36 -4.81 -5.06
CA TYR A 41 -1.26 -5.17 -3.98
C TYR A 41 -2.34 -4.11 -3.84
N THR A 42 -3.52 -4.56 -3.45
CA THR A 42 -4.67 -3.69 -3.23
C THR A 42 -4.89 -3.56 -1.74
N VAL A 43 -4.99 -2.33 -1.26
CA VAL A 43 -5.46 -1.98 0.08
C VAL A 43 -6.85 -1.38 -0.06
N VAL A 44 -7.78 -1.86 0.73
CA VAL A 44 -9.18 -1.43 0.74
C VAL A 44 -9.46 -0.90 2.13
N PHE A 45 -9.97 0.32 2.23
CA PHE A 45 -10.41 0.93 3.47
C PHE A 45 -11.89 1.28 3.37
N ASP A 46 -12.71 0.55 4.12
CA ASP A 46 -14.15 0.76 4.17
C ASP A 46 -14.49 1.82 5.22
N LEU A 47 -15.13 2.91 4.80
CA LEU A 47 -15.47 4.01 5.71
C LEU A 47 -16.66 3.67 6.60
N ALA A 48 -17.61 2.86 6.13
CA ALA A 48 -18.79 2.51 6.90
C ALA A 48 -18.42 1.63 8.11
N SER A 49 -17.47 0.71 7.91
CA SER A 49 -17.05 -0.27 8.92
C SER A 49 -15.73 0.11 9.59
N SER A 50 -15.10 1.21 9.16
CA SER A 50 -13.74 1.61 9.54
C SER A 50 -12.72 0.45 9.44
N HIS A 51 -12.93 -0.44 8.47
CA HIS A 51 -12.15 -1.68 8.33
C HIS A 51 -11.15 -1.55 7.18
N ILE A 52 -9.90 -1.92 7.44
CA ILE A 52 -8.84 -1.94 6.43
C ILE A 52 -8.44 -3.36 6.07
N SER A 53 -8.28 -3.64 4.79
CA SER A 53 -7.89 -4.94 4.25
C SER A 53 -6.81 -4.78 3.20
N CYS A 54 -5.88 -5.73 3.12
CA CYS A 54 -4.83 -5.74 2.10
C CYS A 54 -4.72 -7.12 1.45
N THR A 55 -4.58 -7.16 0.13
CA THR A 55 -4.41 -8.43 -0.61
C THR A 55 -3.02 -9.04 -0.50
N CYS A 56 -2.09 -8.41 0.22
CA CYS A 56 -0.74 -8.95 0.32
C CYS A 56 -0.69 -10.23 1.18
N PRO A 57 0.18 -11.20 0.85
CA PRO A 57 0.29 -12.47 1.59
C PRO A 57 0.58 -12.29 3.09
N HIS A 58 1.33 -11.24 3.45
CA HIS A 58 1.62 -10.91 4.84
C HIS A 58 0.37 -10.55 5.65
N PHE A 59 -0.59 -9.86 5.03
CA PHE A 59 -1.83 -9.51 5.68
C PHE A 59 -2.81 -10.68 5.65
N VAL A 60 -3.01 -11.28 4.46
CA VAL A 60 -3.99 -12.37 4.26
C VAL A 60 -3.66 -13.61 5.11
N TYR A 61 -2.41 -14.09 5.08
CA TYR A 61 -2.06 -15.35 5.74
C TYR A 61 -1.52 -15.18 7.15
N ARG A 62 -0.81 -14.07 7.43
CA ARG A 62 -0.20 -13.85 8.74
C ARG A 62 -1.03 -12.93 9.64
N GLN A 63 -2.09 -12.32 9.12
CA GLN A 63 -2.93 -11.33 9.83
C GLN A 63 -2.12 -10.23 10.53
N LYS A 64 -0.95 -9.89 9.96
CA LYS A 64 -0.08 -8.85 10.49
C LYS A 64 -0.25 -7.55 9.69
N PRO A 65 -0.15 -6.38 10.35
CA PRO A 65 -0.12 -5.10 9.64
C PRO A 65 1.05 -5.12 8.65
N CYS A 66 0.73 -4.85 7.39
CA CYS A 66 1.69 -4.89 6.30
C CYS A 66 2.17 -3.48 5.94
N LYS A 67 3.36 -3.38 5.35
CA LYS A 67 3.92 -2.09 4.90
C LYS A 67 3.01 -1.36 3.92
N HIS A 68 2.22 -2.10 3.13
CA HIS A 68 1.27 -1.51 2.16
C HIS A 68 0.18 -0.69 2.84
N ILE A 69 -0.30 -1.11 4.02
CA ILE A 69 -1.29 -0.34 4.79
C ILE A 69 -0.67 0.98 5.28
N GLY A 70 0.56 0.94 5.80
CA GLY A 70 1.27 2.15 6.22
C GLY A 70 1.49 3.13 5.05
N LEU A 71 1.92 2.62 3.90
CA LEU A 71 2.09 3.42 2.68
C LEU A 71 0.77 4.01 2.20
N PHE A 72 -0.31 3.23 2.24
CA PHE A 72 -1.65 3.69 1.86
C PHE A 72 -2.14 4.83 2.76
N ILE A 73 -2.02 4.69 4.08
CA ILE A 73 -2.42 5.74 5.03
C ILE A 73 -1.57 7.00 4.83
N LYS A 74 -0.25 6.85 4.65
CA LYS A 74 0.64 7.98 4.39
C LYS A 74 0.27 8.70 3.10
N ALA A 75 0.01 7.96 2.02
CA ALA A 75 -0.44 8.52 0.75
C ALA A 75 -1.82 9.19 0.85
N MET A 76 -2.76 8.66 1.65
CA MET A 76 -4.04 9.34 1.90
C MET A 76 -3.84 10.68 2.63
N LYS A 77 -2.95 10.71 3.63
CA LYS A 77 -2.63 11.93 4.38
C LYS A 77 -1.95 12.99 3.50
N GLU A 78 -0.99 12.59 2.67
CA GLU A 78 -0.29 13.53 1.77
C GLU A 78 -1.20 14.06 0.65
N LYS A 79 -2.16 13.24 0.18
CA LYS A 79 -3.11 13.66 -0.85
C LYS A 79 -4.34 14.38 -0.30
N GLY A 80 -4.44 14.58 1.03
CA GLY A 80 -5.53 15.34 1.65
C GLY A 80 -6.89 14.63 1.63
N PHE A 81 -6.92 13.29 1.70
CA PHE A 81 -8.18 12.53 1.80
C PHE A 81 -8.75 12.45 3.23
N THR A 82 -8.12 13.14 4.19
CA THR A 82 -8.50 13.26 5.61
C THR A 82 -9.05 14.63 5.92
#